data_AF-A0A134BGK4-F1
#
_entry.id   AF-A0A134BGK4-F1
#
_cell.length_a   1.000
_cell.length_b   1.000
_cell.length_c   1.000
_cell.angle_alpha   90.00
_cell.angle_beta   90.00
_cell.angle_gamma   90.00
#
_symmetry.space_group_name_H-M   'P 1'
#
loop_
_entity.id
_entity.type
_entity.pdbx_description
1 polymer ?
#
loop_
_entity_poly.entity_id
_entity_poly.type
_entity_poly.pdbx_seq_one_letter_code
_entity_poly.pdbx_strand_id
1 'polypeptide(L)'
;MEKISTLMTMIAMAVLSFSFVSCDEDAEIGYTLEGTWKGNMYVSSTYSGRTYDATYSEIDFTSGIWVDYYSNAPYDYIANHITWTVNNGTIYVHFVEENTDIRIFDYSLSDYYFSGSIYSGNQTVDFRLTHTSSPNWSGYYYYGYDDWYNSWDSGYYARGYNDAMSRSVKPQVEAPKRVFRTK
;
A
#
# COMPACT_ATOMS: atom_id res chain seq x y z
N MET A 1 46.10 -30.07 2.44
CA MET A 1 45.51 -28.96 1.66
C MET A 1 44.10 -29.27 1.14
N GLU A 2 43.58 -30.50 1.29
CA GLU A 2 42.29 -30.89 0.70
C GLU A 2 41.05 -30.41 1.48
N LYS A 3 41.14 -30.20 2.80
CA LYS A 3 39.98 -29.88 3.65
C LYS A 3 39.55 -28.40 3.62
N ILE A 4 40.44 -27.49 3.21
CA ILE A 4 40.13 -26.04 3.13
C ILE A 4 39.47 -25.72 1.78
N SER A 5 39.85 -26.43 0.71
CA SER A 5 39.23 -26.27 -0.62
C SER A 5 37.76 -26.69 -0.61
N THR A 6 37.38 -27.75 0.12
CA THR A 6 36.01 -28.25 0.15
C THR A 6 35.03 -27.30 0.84
N LEU A 7 35.50 -26.53 1.83
CA LEU A 7 34.65 -25.59 2.58
C LEU A 7 34.28 -24.34 1.75
N MET A 8 35.19 -23.85 0.90
CA MET A 8 34.89 -22.72 0.01
C MET A 8 33.95 -23.10 -1.14
N THR A 9 34.01 -24.34 -1.62
CA THR A 9 33.13 -24.80 -2.72
C THR A 9 31.68 -25.01 -2.26
N MET A 10 31.44 -25.48 -1.03
CA MET A 10 30.07 -25.63 -0.51
C MET A 10 29.39 -24.30 -0.18
N ILE A 11 30.15 -23.28 0.25
CA ILE A 11 29.59 -21.93 0.45
C ILE A 11 29.28 -21.29 -0.91
N ALA A 12 30.09 -21.52 -1.95
CA ALA A 12 29.79 -21.03 -3.29
C ALA A 12 28.51 -21.65 -3.89
N MET A 13 28.22 -22.94 -3.65
CA MET A 13 26.98 -23.57 -4.13
C MET A 13 25.72 -23.19 -3.34
N ALA A 14 25.85 -22.85 -2.05
CA ALA A 14 24.71 -22.38 -1.24
C ALA A 14 24.38 -20.89 -1.45
N VAL A 15 25.32 -20.10 -1.97
CA VAL A 15 25.09 -18.69 -2.36
C VAL A 15 24.55 -18.59 -3.80
N LEU A 16 24.82 -19.59 -4.64
CA LEU A 16 24.25 -19.68 -6.00
C LEU A 16 22.76 -20.05 -6.04
N SER A 17 22.16 -20.47 -4.92
CA SER A 17 20.70 -20.60 -4.81
C SER A 17 19.96 -19.26 -4.66
N PHE A 18 20.66 -18.13 -4.56
CA PHE A 18 20.07 -16.79 -4.46
C PHE A 18 20.55 -15.80 -5.52
N SER A 19 21.24 -16.27 -6.57
CA SER A 19 21.71 -15.36 -7.62
C SER A 19 21.81 -16.10 -8.94
N PHE A 20 21.05 -15.61 -9.94
CA PHE A 20 21.14 -15.91 -11.38
C PHE A 20 20.24 -17.02 -11.94
N VAL A 21 18.93 -16.74 -12.01
CA VAL A 21 18.11 -17.11 -13.18
C VAL A 21 17.40 -15.85 -13.73
N SER A 22 18.16 -15.05 -14.46
CA SER A 22 17.63 -13.90 -15.20
C SER A 22 16.94 -14.38 -16.49
N CYS A 23 15.62 -14.52 -16.42
CA CYS A 23 14.59 -14.41 -17.46
C CYS A 23 13.34 -15.05 -16.84
N ASP A 24 12.39 -14.23 -16.36
CA ASP A 24 11.08 -14.59 -15.76
C ASP A 24 10.93 -14.43 -14.23
N GLU A 25 11.96 -14.03 -13.46
CA GLU A 25 11.83 -13.72 -12.02
C GLU A 25 10.76 -12.62 -11.74
N ASP A 26 10.72 -11.57 -12.58
CA ASP A 26 9.75 -10.49 -12.45
C ASP A 26 8.30 -10.96 -12.71
N ALA A 27 8.11 -12.00 -13.51
CA ALA A 27 6.80 -12.60 -13.77
C ALA A 27 6.35 -13.53 -12.63
N GLU A 28 7.27 -14.31 -12.06
CA GLU A 28 7.00 -15.21 -10.93
C GLU A 28 6.65 -14.43 -9.64
N ILE A 29 7.31 -13.29 -9.41
CA ILE A 29 6.95 -12.35 -8.33
C ILE A 29 5.52 -11.84 -8.52
N GLY A 30 5.13 -11.51 -9.76
CA GLY A 30 3.78 -11.07 -10.07
C GLY A 30 2.71 -12.11 -9.73
N TYR A 31 2.97 -13.39 -10.00
CA TYR A 31 2.08 -14.49 -9.60
C TYR A 31 2.00 -14.65 -8.08
N THR A 32 3.12 -14.46 -7.37
CA THR A 32 3.14 -14.60 -5.90
C THR A 32 2.47 -13.41 -5.20
N LEU A 33 2.36 -12.25 -5.85
CA LEU A 33 1.66 -11.07 -5.33
C LEU A 33 0.13 -11.14 -5.52
N GLU A 34 -0.38 -12.16 -6.22
CA GLU A 34 -1.79 -12.31 -6.54
C GLU A 34 -2.68 -12.29 -5.28
N GLY A 35 -3.78 -11.54 -5.34
CA GLY A 35 -4.76 -11.42 -4.25
C GLY A 35 -4.52 -10.24 -3.33
N THR A 36 -5.13 -10.30 -2.13
CA THR A 36 -5.13 -9.19 -1.17
C THR A 36 -4.20 -9.45 0.02
N TRP A 37 -3.45 -8.42 0.39
CA TRP A 37 -2.52 -8.41 1.51
C TRP A 37 -2.99 -7.40 2.56
N LYS A 38 -3.12 -7.85 3.81
CA LYS A 38 -3.66 -7.04 4.91
C LYS A 38 -2.70 -6.93 6.08
N GLY A 39 -2.58 -5.74 6.66
CA GLY A 39 -1.76 -5.53 7.86
C GLY A 39 -1.33 -4.08 8.03
N ASN A 40 -0.36 -3.85 8.91
CA ASN A 40 0.11 -2.48 9.18
C ASN A 40 1.21 -2.09 8.18
N MET A 41 0.98 -1.00 7.45
CA MET A 41 1.93 -0.40 6.49
C MET A 41 2.61 0.87 7.01
N TYR A 42 2.41 1.22 8.30
CA TYR A 42 2.94 2.45 8.91
C TYR A 42 2.53 3.73 8.15
N VAL A 43 1.33 3.67 7.58
CA VAL A 43 0.70 4.76 6.87
C VAL A 43 -0.04 5.65 7.87
N SER A 44 0.07 6.95 7.67
CA SER A 44 -0.73 7.96 8.33
C SER A 44 -1.32 8.90 7.30
N SER A 45 -2.31 9.68 7.72
CA SER A 45 -2.87 10.75 6.91
C SER A 45 -2.90 12.06 7.68
N THR A 46 -2.49 13.15 7.03
CA THR A 46 -2.56 14.49 7.61
C THR A 46 -3.76 15.24 7.06
N TYR A 47 -4.62 15.73 7.95
CA TYR A 47 -5.83 16.48 7.61
C TYR A 47 -6.12 17.53 8.68
N SER A 48 -6.39 18.77 8.27
CA SER A 48 -6.72 19.88 9.18
C SER A 48 -5.67 20.09 10.30
N GLY A 49 -4.38 20.01 9.94
CA GLY A 49 -3.27 20.18 10.87
C GLY A 49 -3.10 19.06 11.90
N ARG A 50 -3.81 17.93 11.76
CA ARG A 50 -3.69 16.73 12.60
C ARG A 50 -3.23 15.55 11.77
N THR A 51 -2.49 14.63 12.40
CA THR A 51 -2.07 13.37 11.78
C THR A 51 -2.81 12.21 12.42
N TYR A 52 -3.34 11.33 11.59
CA TYR A 52 -4.11 10.16 11.97
C TYR A 52 -3.38 8.91 11.47
N ASP A 53 -3.13 7.94 12.33
CA ASP A 53 -2.50 6.69 11.94
C ASP A 53 -3.53 5.71 11.39
N ALA A 54 -3.18 5.04 10.28
CA ALA A 54 -3.95 3.92 9.80
C ALA A 54 -3.91 2.79 10.83
N THR A 55 -5.06 2.15 11.03
CA THR A 55 -5.19 0.95 11.85
C THR A 55 -4.60 -0.25 11.12
N TYR A 56 -4.87 -0.35 9.82
CA TYR A 56 -4.29 -1.32 8.90
C TYR A 56 -4.51 -0.84 7.45
N SER A 57 -3.85 -1.50 6.50
CA SER A 57 -4.03 -1.32 5.07
C SER A 57 -4.36 -2.66 4.41
N GLU A 58 -5.02 -2.59 3.26
CA GLU A 58 -5.28 -3.70 2.35
C GLU A 58 -4.78 -3.34 0.95
N ILE A 59 -4.03 -4.25 0.33
CA ILE A 59 -3.43 -4.06 -0.99
C ILE A 59 -3.80 -5.25 -1.85
N ASP A 60 -4.47 -5.01 -2.97
CA ASP A 60 -4.80 -6.01 -3.98
C ASP A 60 -4.03 -5.70 -5.26
N PHE A 61 -2.95 -6.46 -5.50
CA PHE A 61 -2.10 -6.25 -6.67
C PHE A 61 -2.80 -6.71 -7.97
N THR A 62 -3.73 -7.67 -7.89
CA THR A 62 -4.51 -8.16 -9.03
C THR A 62 -5.51 -7.11 -9.52
N SER A 63 -6.19 -6.48 -8.57
CA SER A 63 -7.19 -5.43 -8.84
C SER A 63 -6.56 -4.05 -8.98
N GLY A 64 -5.29 -3.89 -8.57
CA GLY A 64 -4.59 -2.61 -8.58
C GLY A 64 -5.19 -1.62 -7.58
N ILE A 65 -5.44 -2.05 -6.34
CA ILE A 65 -6.09 -1.23 -5.31
C ILE A 65 -5.28 -1.24 -4.01
N TRP A 66 -5.20 -0.07 -3.36
CA TRP A 66 -4.64 0.08 -2.03
C TRP A 66 -5.58 0.93 -1.16
N VAL A 67 -6.00 0.38 -0.02
CA VAL A 67 -6.86 1.06 0.95
C VAL A 67 -6.19 1.12 2.33
N ASP A 68 -6.17 2.30 2.94
CA ASP A 68 -5.77 2.48 4.33
C ASP A 68 -6.99 2.77 5.19
N TYR A 69 -7.15 2.08 6.32
CA TYR A 69 -8.31 2.19 7.20
C TYR A 69 -7.95 2.93 8.49
N TYR A 70 -8.83 3.81 8.94
CA TYR A 70 -8.64 4.67 10.10
C TYR A 70 -9.79 4.48 11.09
N SER A 71 -9.48 4.44 12.39
CA SER A 71 -10.47 4.32 13.46
C SER A 71 -10.68 5.62 14.25
N ASN A 72 -9.74 6.56 14.15
CA ASN A 72 -9.73 7.81 14.91
C ASN A 72 -9.58 9.04 14.01
N ALA A 73 -9.92 8.92 12.72
CA ALA A 73 -9.93 10.03 11.77
C ALA A 73 -11.38 10.47 11.45
N PRO A 74 -11.58 11.67 10.86
CA PRO A 74 -12.89 12.11 10.36
C PRO A 74 -13.45 11.30 9.17
N TYR A 75 -12.75 10.26 8.75
CA TYR A 75 -13.03 9.39 7.62
C TYR A 75 -12.58 7.97 7.99
N ASP A 76 -13.24 6.97 7.41
CA ASP A 76 -12.99 5.56 7.75
C ASP A 76 -11.86 4.95 6.93
N TYR A 77 -11.62 5.46 5.71
CA TYR A 77 -10.56 4.96 4.84
C TYR A 77 -10.08 6.00 3.82
N ILE A 78 -8.94 5.72 3.20
CA ILE A 78 -8.46 6.35 1.96
C ILE A 78 -8.16 5.23 0.96
N ALA A 79 -8.83 5.24 -0.19
CA ALA A 79 -8.66 4.25 -1.25
C ALA A 79 -8.03 4.89 -2.49
N ASN A 80 -7.04 4.20 -3.07
CA ASN A 80 -6.40 4.58 -4.31
C ASN A 80 -6.35 3.39 -5.28
N HIS A 81 -6.51 3.67 -6.57
CA HIS A 81 -5.98 2.78 -7.58
C HIS A 81 -4.46 2.87 -7.58
N ILE A 82 -3.82 1.73 -7.84
CA ILE A 82 -2.38 1.64 -8.00
C ILE A 82 -2.03 1.03 -9.36
N THR A 83 -1.00 1.59 -9.96
CA THR A 83 -0.24 0.87 -11.00
C THR A 83 1.08 0.42 -10.39
N TRP A 84 1.55 -0.75 -10.78
CA TRP A 84 2.77 -1.29 -10.20
C TRP A 84 3.56 -2.11 -11.21
N THR A 85 4.87 -2.17 -10.99
CA THR A 85 5.80 -2.97 -11.79
C THR A 85 6.93 -3.48 -10.91
N VAL A 86 7.52 -4.61 -11.28
CA VAL A 86 8.75 -5.11 -10.67
C VAL A 86 9.91 -4.76 -11.59
N ASN A 87 10.98 -4.20 -11.03
CA ASN A 87 12.22 -3.97 -11.75
C ASN A 87 13.40 -4.17 -10.79
N ASN A 88 14.27 -5.11 -11.14
CA ASN A 88 15.48 -5.43 -10.37
C ASN A 88 15.18 -5.71 -8.89
N GLY A 89 14.19 -6.58 -8.64
CA GLY A 89 13.78 -6.97 -7.28
C GLY A 89 13.15 -5.85 -6.44
N THR A 90 12.75 -4.74 -7.07
CA THR A 90 12.02 -3.65 -6.42
C THR A 90 10.64 -3.53 -7.04
N ILE A 91 9.60 -3.49 -6.22
CA ILE A 91 8.23 -3.19 -6.67
C ILE A 91 8.05 -1.67 -6.63
N TYR A 92 7.80 -1.08 -7.79
CA TYR A 92 7.46 0.32 -7.94
C TYR A 92 5.95 0.43 -7.94
N VAL A 93 5.39 1.27 -7.08
CA VAL A 93 3.95 1.50 -6.97
C VAL A 93 3.67 2.97 -7.16
N HIS A 94 2.77 3.28 -8.08
CA HIS A 94 2.24 4.61 -8.32
C HIS A 94 0.78 4.67 -7.89
N PHE A 95 0.46 5.58 -6.97
CA PHE A 95 -0.90 5.88 -6.52
C PHE A 95 -1.54 6.89 -7.47
N VAL A 96 -2.62 6.48 -8.15
CA VAL A 96 -3.19 7.23 -9.27
C VAL A 96 -3.85 8.52 -8.81
N GLU A 97 -4.66 8.49 -7.75
CA GLU A 97 -5.41 9.65 -7.27
C GLU A 97 -4.55 10.61 -6.47
N GLU A 98 -3.54 10.09 -5.78
CA GLU A 98 -2.55 10.88 -5.04
C GLU A 98 -1.43 11.42 -5.93
N ASN A 99 -1.22 10.82 -7.11
CA ASN A 99 -0.09 11.08 -8.00
C ASN A 99 1.25 11.05 -7.24
N THR A 100 1.46 9.98 -6.46
CA THR A 100 2.69 9.77 -5.69
C THR A 100 3.23 8.37 -5.92
N ASP A 101 4.54 8.21 -5.71
CA ASP A 101 5.25 6.96 -5.94
C ASP A 101 5.92 6.46 -4.67
N ILE A 102 5.95 5.14 -4.51
CA ILE A 102 6.74 4.43 -3.50
C ILE A 102 7.52 3.28 -4.13
N ARG A 103 8.50 2.80 -3.37
CA ARG A 103 9.27 1.60 -3.73
C ARG A 103 9.19 0.60 -2.59
N ILE A 104 8.95 -0.66 -2.91
CA ILE A 104 9.03 -1.77 -1.97
C ILE A 104 10.23 -2.64 -2.35
N PHE A 105 11.12 -2.87 -1.40
CA PHE A 105 12.39 -3.56 -1.59
C PHE A 105 12.73 -4.42 -0.36
N ASP A 106 13.77 -5.24 -0.48
CA ASP A 106 14.21 -6.19 0.55
C ASP A 106 13.05 -7.03 1.11
N TYR A 107 12.14 -7.43 0.21
CA TYR A 107 10.91 -8.12 0.58
C TYR A 107 11.03 -9.64 0.49
N SER A 108 10.23 -10.31 1.31
CA SER A 108 9.99 -11.74 1.28
C SER A 108 8.50 -11.98 1.05
N LEU A 109 8.22 -12.93 0.14
CA LEU A 109 6.87 -13.39 -0.18
C LEU A 109 6.73 -14.87 0.14
N SER A 110 5.54 -15.25 0.59
CA SER A 110 5.10 -16.62 0.83
C SER A 110 3.58 -16.66 0.71
N ASP A 111 2.98 -17.83 0.62
CA ASP A 111 1.51 -18.00 0.54
C ASP A 111 0.73 -17.25 1.63
N TYR A 112 1.35 -16.96 2.78
CA TYR A 112 0.68 -16.36 3.93
C TYR A 112 1.20 -14.97 4.31
N TYR A 113 2.42 -14.62 3.93
CA TYR A 113 3.07 -13.40 4.41
C TYR A 113 3.81 -12.66 3.31
N PHE A 114 3.65 -11.34 3.35
CA PHE A 114 4.42 -10.38 2.58
C PHE A 114 5.03 -9.37 3.54
N SER A 115 6.36 -9.31 3.60
CA SER A 115 7.08 -8.36 4.46
C SER A 115 8.25 -7.77 3.71
N GLY A 116 8.61 -6.53 4.01
CA GLY A 116 9.74 -5.85 3.40
C GLY A 116 9.82 -4.42 3.88
N SER A 117 10.51 -3.59 3.10
CA SER A 117 10.68 -2.16 3.40
C SER A 117 10.04 -1.31 2.30
N ILE A 118 9.37 -0.24 2.72
CA ILE A 118 8.81 0.81 1.83
C ILE A 118 9.72 2.02 1.90
N TYR A 119 10.14 2.52 0.74
CA TYR A 119 10.76 3.83 0.59
C TYR A 119 9.75 4.82 -0.02
N SER A 120 9.45 5.88 0.72
CA SER A 120 8.57 6.98 0.27
C SER A 120 9.17 8.33 0.63
N GLY A 121 9.38 9.18 -0.37
CA GLY A 121 10.08 10.46 -0.19
C GLY A 121 11.51 10.26 0.31
N ASN A 122 11.71 10.44 1.62
CA ASN A 122 12.98 10.25 2.34
C ASN A 122 12.84 9.33 3.56
N GLN A 123 11.75 8.57 3.67
CA GLN A 123 11.47 7.69 4.79
C GLN A 123 11.50 6.24 4.33
N THR A 124 12.08 5.38 5.18
CA THR A 124 12.00 3.93 5.05
C THR A 124 11.22 3.37 6.23
N VAL A 125 10.21 2.54 5.96
CA VAL A 125 9.42 1.86 6.98
C VAL A 125 9.29 0.38 6.63
N ASP A 126 9.44 -0.48 7.63
CA ASP A 126 9.24 -1.92 7.47
C ASP A 126 7.76 -2.27 7.60
N PHE A 127 7.31 -3.28 6.88
CA PHE A 127 5.93 -3.75 6.98
C PHE A 127 5.85 -5.28 7.05
N ARG A 128 4.69 -5.75 7.50
CA ARG A 128 4.31 -7.16 7.43
C ARG A 128 2.81 -7.26 7.22
N LEU A 129 2.43 -7.94 6.14
CA LEU A 129 1.07 -8.22 5.73
C LEU A 129 0.82 -9.72 5.72
N THR A 130 -0.44 -10.08 5.90
CA THR A 130 -0.96 -11.44 5.75
C THR A 130 -1.81 -11.53 4.50
N HIS A 131 -1.69 -12.64 3.77
CA HIS A 131 -2.57 -12.94 2.65
C HIS A 131 -4.01 -13.14 3.13
N THR A 132 -4.98 -12.61 2.39
CA THR A 132 -6.41 -12.68 2.71
C THR A 132 -7.25 -12.74 1.44
N SER A 133 -8.52 -13.15 1.59
CA SER A 133 -9.49 -13.12 0.49
C SER A 133 -9.68 -11.69 -0.03
N SER A 134 -9.69 -11.52 -1.35
CA SER A 134 -10.00 -10.23 -1.97
C SER A 134 -11.45 -9.78 -1.71
N PRO A 135 -11.65 -8.57 -1.15
CA PRO A 135 -12.95 -7.94 -1.05
C PRO A 135 -13.59 -7.68 -2.42
N ASN A 136 -14.91 -7.47 -2.44
CA ASN A 136 -15.55 -6.90 -3.63
C ASN A 136 -15.29 -5.39 -3.68
N TRP A 137 -14.34 -4.97 -4.49
CA TRP A 137 -13.94 -3.57 -4.63
C TRP A 137 -14.96 -2.67 -5.35
N SER A 138 -15.88 -3.25 -6.12
CA SER A 138 -16.73 -2.53 -7.10
C SER A 138 -17.95 -1.78 -6.54
N GLY A 139 -18.10 -1.69 -5.21
CA GLY A 139 -19.27 -1.02 -4.62
C GLY A 139 -19.12 -0.46 -3.19
N TYR A 140 -17.94 -0.57 -2.58
CA TYR A 140 -17.73 -0.17 -1.17
C TYR A 140 -16.79 1.03 -0.99
N TYR A 141 -16.02 1.39 -2.03
CA TYR A 141 -14.97 2.40 -1.92
C TYR A 141 -15.21 3.59 -2.84
N TYR A 142 -15.00 4.77 -2.27
CA TYR A 142 -14.84 6.05 -2.92
C TYR A 142 -13.36 6.25 -3.20
N TYR A 143 -12.99 6.44 -4.47
CA TYR A 143 -11.58 6.46 -4.87
C TYR A 143 -11.07 7.90 -4.97
N GLY A 144 -9.92 8.16 -4.36
CA GLY A 144 -9.31 9.48 -4.34
C GLY A 144 -10.06 10.54 -3.53
N TYR A 145 -9.59 11.78 -3.69
CA TYR A 145 -10.00 12.90 -2.85
C TYR A 145 -11.30 13.59 -3.29
N ASP A 146 -11.66 13.49 -4.57
CA ASP A 146 -12.92 14.05 -5.08
C ASP A 146 -14.13 13.25 -4.58
N ASP A 147 -14.00 11.93 -4.47
CA ASP A 147 -15.04 11.07 -3.89
C ASP A 147 -15.03 11.09 -2.35
N TRP A 148 -13.90 11.42 -1.71
CA TRP A 148 -13.85 11.73 -0.28
C TRP A 148 -14.80 12.88 0.09
N TYR A 149 -14.92 13.92 -0.76
CA TYR A 149 -15.90 14.99 -0.56
C TYR A 149 -17.33 14.43 -0.54
N ASN A 150 -17.68 13.53 -1.46
CA ASN A 150 -19.01 12.92 -1.52
C ASN A 150 -19.28 11.96 -0.34
N SER A 151 -18.26 11.24 0.12
CA SER A 151 -18.32 10.38 1.32
C SER A 151 -18.51 11.19 2.60
N TRP A 152 -17.75 12.29 2.75
CA TRP A 152 -17.85 13.21 3.88
C TRP A 152 -19.21 13.92 3.93
N ASP A 153 -19.72 14.36 2.77
CA ASP A 153 -21.06 14.92 2.60
C ASP A 153 -22.15 13.87 2.94
N SER A 154 -22.02 12.63 2.45
CA SER A 154 -22.98 11.56 2.77
C SER A 154 -23.02 11.22 4.27
N GLY A 155 -21.87 11.24 4.95
CA GLY A 155 -21.75 10.94 6.38
C GLY A 155 -22.25 12.05 7.32
N TYR A 156 -22.05 13.33 6.96
CA TYR A 156 -22.54 14.47 7.75
C TYR A 156 -24.00 14.83 7.46
N TYR A 157 -24.49 14.64 6.23
CA TYR A 157 -25.87 15.01 5.85
C TYR A 157 -26.90 13.91 6.17
N ALA A 158 -26.49 12.68 6.48
CA ALA A 158 -27.39 11.67 7.05
C ALA A 158 -27.77 11.95 8.51
N ARG A 159 -27.07 12.86 9.20
CA ARG A 159 -27.41 13.35 10.54
C ARG A 159 -27.78 14.84 10.52
N GLY A 160 -28.78 15.15 9.71
CA GLY A 160 -29.67 16.29 9.93
C GLY A 160 -29.15 17.62 9.40
N TYR A 161 -29.34 17.87 8.11
CA TYR A 161 -29.48 19.24 7.62
C TYR A 161 -30.46 19.27 6.44
N ASN A 162 -31.64 19.83 6.71
CA ASN A 162 -32.68 20.08 5.71
C ASN A 162 -32.21 21.16 4.72
N ASP A 163 -32.55 20.97 3.44
CA ASP A 163 -32.83 21.99 2.40
C ASP A 163 -32.46 23.44 2.75
N ALA A 164 -31.30 23.94 2.27
CA ALA A 164 -31.11 25.39 2.08
C ALA A 164 -29.87 25.84 1.27
N MET A 165 -28.89 24.98 0.94
CA MET A 165 -27.64 25.45 0.29
C MET A 165 -27.20 24.56 -0.88
N SER A 166 -28.13 24.23 -1.76
CA SER A 166 -27.74 23.85 -3.12
C SER A 166 -27.21 25.10 -3.82
N ARG A 167 -25.94 25.08 -4.25
CA ARG A 167 -25.24 26.11 -5.02
C ARG A 167 -24.79 27.35 -4.23
N SER A 168 -23.61 27.27 -3.61
CA SER A 168 -22.52 28.25 -3.81
C SER A 168 -21.37 27.94 -2.86
N VAL A 169 -20.18 27.80 -3.44
CA VAL A 169 -18.88 27.60 -2.77
C VAL A 169 -18.72 26.22 -2.10
N LYS A 170 -18.15 25.27 -2.84
CA LYS A 170 -17.47 24.13 -2.20
C LYS A 170 -16.36 24.72 -1.32
N PRO A 171 -16.38 24.54 0.01
CA PRO A 171 -15.25 24.99 0.83
C PRO A 171 -13.97 24.34 0.28
N GLN A 172 -12.87 25.10 0.25
CA GLN A 172 -11.53 24.59 -0.06
C GLN A 172 -11.10 23.71 1.12
N VAL A 173 -11.71 22.54 1.24
CA VAL A 173 -11.38 21.57 2.29
C VAL A 173 -10.09 20.90 1.85
N GLU A 174 -9.04 21.04 2.65
CA GLU A 174 -7.76 20.37 2.40
C GLU A 174 -8.00 18.86 2.43
N ALA A 175 -7.78 18.16 1.31
CA ALA A 175 -7.90 16.72 1.29
C ALA A 175 -6.89 16.06 2.25
N PRO A 176 -7.22 14.92 2.88
CA PRO A 176 -6.27 14.14 3.65
C PRO A 176 -5.02 13.82 2.82
N LYS A 177 -3.83 13.73 3.40
CA LYS A 177 -2.59 13.42 2.67
C LYS A 177 -1.86 12.24 3.28
N ARG A 178 -1.67 11.17 2.50
CA ARG A 178 -0.91 9.99 2.91
C ARG A 178 0.55 10.34 3.21
N VAL A 179 1.07 9.79 4.30
CA VAL A 179 2.49 9.83 4.68
C VAL A 179 2.90 8.48 5.27
N PHE A 180 4.11 8.02 4.97
CA PHE A 180 4.70 6.82 5.57
C PHE A 180 5.64 7.23 6.69
N ARG A 181 5.41 6.79 7.93
CA ARG A 181 6.24 7.21 9.07
C ARG A 181 6.55 6.08 10.04
N THR A 182 7.75 6.08 10.57
CA THR A 182 8.09 5.24 11.73
C THR A 182 7.29 5.72 12.94
N LYS A 183 6.74 4.79 13.74
CA LYS A 183 6.09 5.11 15.00
C LYS A 183 7.06 5.69 16.03
#